data_AF-A0A6L5BA17-F1
#
_entry.id   AF-A0A6L5BA17-F1
#
_cell.length_a   1.000
_cell.length_b   1.000
_cell.length_c   1.000
_cell.angle_alpha   90.00
_cell.angle_beta   90.00
_cell.angle_gamma   90.00
#
_symmetry.space_group_name_H-M   'P 1'
#
loop_
_entity.id
_entity.type
_entity.pdbx_description
1 polymer ?
#
loop_
_entity_poly.entity_id
_entity_poly.type
_entity_poly.pdbx_seq_one_letter_code
_entity_poly.pdbx_strand_id
1 'polypeptide(L)'
;MKQEPEQIISVRSLDQYRRQINLPKPHKISDFLRKSLKLFELYKDQKGTLWCGLTSQAEELVEEEERILEVTSEKAVEYVSRLLMMSIDKRIKLEKIAHFRRDLGLPYDFRKNWVFKYPENFRVVKDEDEVEFLELVYLGSFLCWFRSLHIVYVSEISAI
;
A
#
# COMPACT_ATOMS: atom_id res chain seq x y z
N MET A 1 2.08 -12.70 -0.30
CA MET A 1 1.90 -14.11 -0.73
C MET A 1 3.10 -14.51 -1.60
N LYS A 2 4.24 -14.87 -1.00
CA LYS A 2 5.50 -15.15 -1.75
C LYS A 2 6.11 -16.53 -1.41
N GLN A 3 5.30 -17.52 -1.02
CA GLN A 3 5.84 -18.78 -0.52
C GLN A 3 5.04 -20.05 -0.86
N GLU A 4 4.42 -20.12 -2.03
CA GLU A 4 3.97 -21.40 -2.62
C GLU A 4 4.34 -21.43 -4.11
N PRO A 5 4.90 -22.54 -4.62
CA PRO A 5 5.61 -22.61 -5.90
C PRO A 5 4.75 -22.44 -7.15
N GLU A 6 3.43 -22.23 -7.03
CA GLU A 6 2.55 -22.07 -8.20
C GLU A 6 1.56 -20.89 -8.10
N GLN A 7 1.57 -20.06 -7.05
CA GLN A 7 0.55 -19.00 -6.84
C GLN A 7 -0.92 -19.50 -6.98
N ILE A 8 -1.14 -20.78 -6.71
CA ILE A 8 -2.43 -21.45 -6.85
C ILE A 8 -3.05 -21.64 -5.46
N ILE A 9 -4.36 -21.40 -5.36
CA ILE A 9 -5.11 -21.62 -4.12
C ILE A 9 -6.47 -22.27 -4.42
N SER A 10 -6.95 -23.10 -3.50
CA SER A 10 -8.30 -23.65 -3.63
C SER A 10 -9.35 -22.54 -3.50
N VAL A 11 -10.39 -22.58 -4.32
CA VAL A 11 -11.48 -21.58 -4.26
C VAL A 11 -12.18 -21.58 -2.89
N ARG A 12 -12.15 -22.71 -2.18
CA ARG A 12 -12.64 -22.81 -0.80
C ARG A 12 -11.76 -22.01 0.17
N SER A 13 -10.45 -22.16 0.07
CA SER A 13 -9.49 -21.40 0.88
C SER A 13 -9.50 -19.91 0.54
N LEU A 14 -9.90 -19.52 -0.67
CA LEU A 14 -10.00 -18.11 -1.05
C LEU A 14 -11.06 -17.33 -0.24
N ASP A 15 -12.05 -18.02 0.37
CA ASP A 15 -13.09 -17.37 1.20
C ASP A 15 -12.52 -16.67 2.44
N GLN A 16 -11.40 -17.17 2.99
CA GLN A 16 -10.71 -16.53 4.11
C GLN A 16 -10.10 -15.17 3.73
N TYR A 17 -9.89 -14.92 2.43
CA TYR A 17 -9.29 -13.70 1.90
C TYR A 17 -10.32 -12.71 1.34
N ARG A 18 -11.63 -12.93 1.53
CA ARG A 18 -12.71 -12.05 1.03
C ARG A 18 -12.49 -10.56 1.26
N ARG A 19 -11.99 -10.20 2.44
CA ARG A 19 -11.73 -8.80 2.83
C ARG A 19 -10.61 -8.19 1.99
N GLN A 20 -9.60 -8.97 1.62
CA GLN A 20 -8.44 -8.49 0.85
C GLN A 20 -8.79 -8.30 -0.63
N ILE A 21 -9.65 -9.17 -1.17
CA ILE A 21 -10.15 -9.08 -2.56
C ILE A 21 -11.34 -8.12 -2.71
N ASN A 22 -11.68 -7.34 -1.67
CA ASN A 22 -12.83 -6.44 -1.63
C ASN A 22 -14.13 -7.06 -2.15
N LEU A 23 -14.40 -8.32 -1.76
CA LEU A 23 -15.59 -9.05 -2.18
C LEU A 23 -16.59 -9.21 -1.01
N PRO A 24 -17.42 -8.18 -0.74
CA PRO A 24 -18.41 -8.26 0.34
C PRO A 24 -19.45 -9.35 0.05
N LYS A 25 -20.00 -9.94 1.12
CA LYS A 25 -21.17 -10.81 1.00
C LYS A 25 -22.36 -9.96 0.51
N PRO A 26 -23.25 -10.48 -0.36
CA PRO A 26 -23.43 -11.89 -0.71
C PRO A 26 -22.68 -12.39 -1.98
N HIS A 27 -21.84 -11.57 -2.62
CA HIS A 27 -21.21 -11.94 -3.89
C HIS A 27 -20.34 -13.20 -3.77
N LYS A 28 -20.56 -14.23 -4.59
CA LYS A 28 -19.79 -15.48 -4.52
C LYS A 28 -18.41 -15.30 -5.16
N ILE A 29 -17.39 -15.92 -4.56
CA ILE A 29 -16.04 -15.96 -5.11
C ILE A 29 -16.02 -16.63 -6.48
N SER A 30 -16.81 -17.69 -6.67
CA SER A 30 -16.97 -18.33 -7.99
C SER A 30 -17.40 -17.35 -9.07
N ASP A 31 -18.30 -16.43 -8.75
CA ASP A 31 -18.86 -15.48 -9.71
C ASP A 31 -17.85 -14.36 -10.00
N PHE A 32 -17.10 -13.94 -8.98
CA PHE A 32 -15.97 -13.03 -9.13
C PHE A 32 -14.92 -13.62 -10.07
N LEU A 33 -14.42 -14.83 -9.76
CA LEU A 33 -13.39 -15.50 -10.56
C LEU A 33 -13.82 -15.70 -12.02
N ARG A 34 -15.10 -16.04 -12.25
CA ARG A 34 -15.67 -16.15 -13.61
C ARG A 34 -15.76 -14.81 -14.34
N LYS A 35 -15.95 -13.69 -13.64
CA LYS A 35 -15.95 -12.36 -14.26
C LYS A 35 -14.55 -11.82 -14.50
N SER A 36 -13.57 -12.27 -13.71
CA SER A 36 -12.16 -11.88 -13.80
C SER A 36 -11.29 -12.90 -14.51
N LEU A 37 -11.82 -13.65 -15.49
CA LEU A 37 -11.10 -14.73 -16.21
C LEU A 37 -9.81 -14.28 -16.93
N LYS A 38 -9.63 -12.99 -17.18
CA LYS A 38 -8.35 -12.46 -17.71
C LYS A 38 -7.22 -12.49 -16.68
N LEU A 39 -7.57 -12.48 -15.40
CA LEU A 39 -6.62 -12.43 -14.29
C LEU A 39 -6.41 -13.81 -13.65
N PHE A 40 -7.40 -14.69 -13.72
CA PHE A 40 -7.36 -15.98 -13.04
C PHE A 40 -7.69 -17.15 -13.97
N GLU A 41 -6.92 -18.21 -13.84
CA GLU A 41 -7.19 -19.51 -14.44
C GLU A 41 -7.90 -20.42 -13.43
N LEU A 42 -8.92 -21.15 -13.90
CA LEU A 42 -9.69 -22.07 -13.08
C LEU A 42 -9.54 -23.49 -13.61
N TYR A 43 -9.16 -24.41 -12.74
CA TYR A 43 -9.11 -25.83 -13.08
C TYR A 43 -9.66 -26.70 -11.95
N LYS A 44 -10.06 -27.92 -12.30
CA LYS A 44 -10.56 -28.91 -11.35
C LYS A 44 -9.56 -30.04 -11.22
N ASP A 45 -9.29 -30.46 -10.00
CA ASP A 45 -8.51 -31.68 -9.76
C ASP A 45 -9.36 -32.95 -9.95
N GLN A 46 -8.70 -34.11 -9.88
CA GLN A 46 -9.35 -35.42 -9.98
C GLN A 46 -10.39 -35.69 -8.87
N LYS A 47 -10.31 -34.95 -7.75
CA LYS A 47 -11.25 -35.03 -6.61
C LYS A 47 -12.41 -34.04 -6.74
N GLY A 48 -12.47 -33.26 -7.83
CA GLY A 48 -13.49 -32.26 -8.10
C GLY A 48 -13.30 -30.93 -7.35
N THR A 49 -12.16 -30.72 -6.69
CA THR A 49 -11.82 -29.44 -6.04
C THR A 49 -11.53 -28.40 -7.11
N LEU A 50 -12.10 -27.20 -6.95
CA LEU A 50 -11.85 -26.07 -7.83
C LEU A 50 -10.65 -25.27 -7.31
N TRP A 51 -9.66 -25.10 -8.16
CA TRP A 51 -8.44 -24.35 -7.90
C TRP A 51 -8.43 -23.08 -8.77
N CYS A 52 -7.86 -22.00 -8.24
CA CYS A 52 -7.59 -20.79 -9.00
C CYS A 52 -6.12 -20.39 -8.88
N GLY A 53 -5.51 -20.06 -10.02
CA GLY A 53 -4.18 -19.45 -10.11
C GLY A 53 -4.25 -18.15 -10.91
N LEU A 54 -3.17 -17.38 -10.91
CA LEU A 54 -3.03 -16.23 -11.81
C LEU A 54 -2.73 -16.72 -13.24
N THR A 55 -3.16 -15.95 -14.24
CA THR A 55 -2.66 -16.12 -15.60
C THR A 55 -1.24 -15.56 -15.70
N SER A 56 -0.43 -16.02 -16.68
CA SER A 56 0.91 -15.44 -16.89
C SER A 56 0.88 -13.92 -17.14
N GLN A 57 -0.18 -13.41 -17.79
CA GLN A 57 -0.38 -11.97 -17.95
C GLN A 57 -0.63 -11.26 -16.62
N ALA A 58 -1.37 -11.88 -15.71
CA ALA A 58 -1.61 -11.31 -14.39
C ALA A 58 -0.35 -11.34 -13.51
N GLU A 59 0.46 -12.39 -13.63
CA GLU A 59 1.78 -12.46 -12.97
C GLU A 59 2.69 -11.34 -13.46
N GLU A 60 2.80 -11.14 -14.77
CA GLU A 60 3.59 -10.05 -15.36
C GLU A 60 3.11 -8.68 -14.88
N LEU A 61 1.79 -8.46 -14.79
CA LEU A 61 1.23 -7.22 -14.26
C LEU A 61 1.58 -7.01 -12.78
N VAL A 62 1.58 -8.06 -11.96
CA VAL A 62 1.96 -7.98 -10.54
C VAL A 62 3.44 -7.65 -10.41
N GLU A 63 4.31 -8.28 -11.20
CA GLU A 63 5.74 -7.96 -11.20
C GLU A 63 6.01 -6.52 -11.66
N GLU A 64 5.29 -6.05 -12.67
CA GLU A 64 5.42 -4.69 -13.16
C GLU A 64 4.93 -3.66 -12.14
N GLU A 65 3.83 -3.95 -11.43
CA GLU A 65 3.40 -3.13 -10.29
C GLU A 65 4.49 -3.06 -9.22
N GLU A 66 5.11 -4.20 -8.85
CA GLU A 66 6.22 -4.23 -7.88
C GLU A 66 7.40 -3.37 -8.37
N ARG A 67 7.82 -3.51 -9.65
CA ARG A 67 8.90 -2.69 -10.25
C ARG A 67 8.60 -1.20 -10.20
N ILE A 68 7.38 -0.80 -10.58
CA ILE A 68 6.97 0.61 -10.57
C ILE A 68 6.98 1.16 -9.13
N LEU A 69 6.51 0.38 -8.15
CA LEU A 69 6.52 0.79 -6.74
C LEU A 69 7.94 0.92 -6.19
N GLU A 70 8.88 0.09 -6.62
CA GLU A 70 10.29 0.22 -6.25
C GLU A 70 10.91 1.49 -6.84
N VAL A 71 10.73 1.73 -8.14
CA VAL A 71 11.25 2.93 -8.84
C VAL A 71 10.65 4.22 -8.28
N THR A 72 9.41 4.19 -7.83
CA THR A 72 8.70 5.36 -7.28
C THR A 72 8.79 5.48 -5.76
N SER A 73 9.49 4.57 -5.09
CA SER A 73 9.57 4.51 -3.63
C SER A 73 10.09 5.81 -3.00
N GLU A 74 11.10 6.45 -3.60
CA GLU A 74 11.63 7.75 -3.14
C GLU A 74 10.58 8.87 -3.22
N LYS A 75 9.75 8.88 -4.27
CA LYS A 75 8.65 9.85 -4.39
C LYS A 75 7.58 9.62 -3.33
N ALA A 76 7.30 8.36 -3.00
CA ALA A 76 6.39 8.04 -1.90
C ALA A 76 6.94 8.56 -0.56
N VAL A 77 8.25 8.44 -0.32
CA VAL A 77 8.91 9.02 0.87
C VAL A 77 8.74 10.54 0.89
N GLU A 78 8.98 11.22 -0.22
CA GLU A 78 8.79 12.67 -0.32
C GLU A 78 7.34 13.08 -0.01
N TYR A 79 6.37 12.45 -0.67
CA TYR A 79 4.95 12.78 -0.50
C TYR A 79 4.47 12.54 0.92
N VAL A 80 4.79 11.38 1.50
CA VAL A 80 4.41 11.06 2.88
C VAL A 80 5.09 12.03 3.85
N SER A 81 6.36 12.39 3.63
CA SER A 81 7.05 13.36 4.46
C SER A 81 6.39 14.74 4.42
N ARG A 82 6.01 15.21 3.23
CA ARG A 82 5.28 16.48 3.06
C ARG A 82 3.93 16.45 3.74
N LEU A 83 3.20 15.35 3.60
CA LEU A 83 1.91 15.17 4.25
C LEU A 83 2.06 15.22 5.78
N LEU A 84 3.05 14.53 6.34
CA LEU A 84 3.33 14.54 7.77
C LEU A 84 3.77 15.93 8.24
N MET A 85 4.59 16.67 7.51
CA MET A 85 4.98 18.04 7.89
C MET A 85 3.80 19.01 8.02
N MET A 86 2.73 18.81 7.24
CA MET A 86 1.51 19.63 7.31
C MET A 86 0.52 19.14 8.37
N SER A 87 0.80 18.02 9.04
CA SER A 87 -0.06 17.43 10.07
C SER A 87 0.33 17.89 11.48
N ILE A 88 -0.64 17.83 12.39
CA ILE A 88 -0.43 18.11 13.81
C ILE A 88 0.60 17.13 14.37
N ASP A 89 1.54 17.62 15.19
CA ASP A 89 2.66 16.86 15.76
C ASP A 89 3.52 16.10 14.74
N LYS A 90 3.42 16.44 13.44
CA LYS A 90 4.08 15.73 12.35
C LYS A 90 3.79 14.23 12.29
N ARG A 91 2.59 13.83 12.71
CA ARG A 91 2.15 12.43 12.75
C ARG A 91 0.72 12.25 12.26
N ILE A 92 0.46 11.10 11.63
CA ILE A 92 -0.88 10.71 11.15
C ILE A 92 -1.14 9.24 11.52
N LYS A 93 -2.38 8.91 11.90
CA LYS A 93 -2.80 7.54 12.18
C LYS A 93 -2.46 6.63 10.99
N LEU A 94 -1.81 5.49 11.25
CA LEU A 94 -1.47 4.51 10.21
C LEU A 94 -2.70 4.01 9.46
N GLU A 95 -3.86 3.96 10.13
CA GLU A 95 -5.14 3.62 9.50
C GLU A 95 -5.54 4.62 8.42
N LYS A 96 -5.35 5.92 8.67
CA LYS A 96 -5.68 6.97 7.71
C LYS A 96 -4.76 6.93 6.50
N ILE A 97 -3.46 6.66 6.71
CA ILE A 97 -2.50 6.45 5.62
C ILE A 97 -2.87 5.22 4.80
N ALA A 98 -3.26 4.12 5.46
CA ALA A 98 -3.66 2.89 4.77
C ALA A 98 -4.89 3.08 3.89
N HIS A 99 -5.83 3.94 4.31
CA HIS A 99 -7.01 4.28 3.52
C HIS A 99 -6.64 4.92 2.16
N PHE A 100 -5.62 5.79 2.15
CA PHE A 100 -5.13 6.48 0.95
C PHE A 100 -3.85 5.86 0.38
N ARG A 101 -3.56 4.60 0.71
CA ARG A 101 -2.31 3.91 0.33
C ARG A 101 -1.99 4.04 -1.16
N ARG A 102 -2.98 3.80 -2.01
CA ARG A 102 -2.83 3.82 -3.48
C ARG A 102 -2.54 5.23 -3.97
N ASP A 103 -3.23 6.23 -3.43
CA ASP A 103 -3.04 7.64 -3.78
C ASP A 103 -1.67 8.16 -3.34
N LEU A 104 -1.11 7.58 -2.28
CA LEU A 104 0.23 7.89 -1.75
C LEU A 104 1.35 7.08 -2.41
N GLY A 105 1.05 6.17 -3.34
CA GLY A 105 2.06 5.33 -4.00
C GLY A 105 2.72 4.31 -3.07
N LEU A 106 2.04 3.92 -1.98
CA LEU A 106 2.59 3.01 -0.97
C LEU A 106 2.26 1.54 -1.32
N PRO A 107 3.15 0.57 -1.03
CA PRO A 107 2.89 -0.86 -1.27
C PRO A 107 1.87 -1.43 -0.27
N TYR A 108 1.20 -2.55 -0.60
CA TYR A 108 0.12 -3.11 0.23
C TYR A 108 0.55 -3.47 1.65
N ASP A 109 1.81 -3.85 1.82
CA ASP A 109 2.45 -4.24 3.06
C ASP A 109 3.21 -3.07 3.71
N PHE A 110 2.91 -1.82 3.35
CA PHE A 110 3.69 -0.66 3.79
C PHE A 110 3.89 -0.59 5.31
N ARG A 111 2.86 -0.98 6.09
CA ARG A 111 2.90 -0.99 7.56
C ARG A 111 3.99 -1.92 8.12
N LYS A 112 4.29 -3.02 7.43
CA LYS A 112 5.21 -4.07 7.89
C LYS A 112 6.59 -3.99 7.26
N ASN A 113 6.69 -3.40 6.07
CA ASN A 113 7.91 -3.46 5.26
C ASN A 113 8.40 -2.06 4.91
N TRP A 114 7.59 -1.29 4.17
CA TRP A 114 8.00 0.03 3.66
C TRP A 114 8.38 1.02 4.76
N VAL A 115 7.61 1.11 5.85
CA VAL A 115 7.93 2.06 6.95
C VAL A 115 9.30 1.75 7.58
N PHE A 116 9.67 0.48 7.66
CA PHE A 116 10.96 0.05 8.23
C PHE A 116 12.13 0.13 7.24
N LYS A 117 11.85 0.39 5.95
CA LYS A 117 12.90 0.66 4.96
C LYS A 117 13.49 2.07 5.08
N TYR A 118 12.77 3.00 5.72
CA TYR A 118 13.18 4.41 5.88
C TYR A 118 13.16 4.86 7.34
N PRO A 119 13.92 4.19 8.24
CA PRO A 119 13.92 4.49 9.67
C PRO A 119 14.47 5.90 10.00
N GLU A 120 15.28 6.47 9.11
CA GLU A 120 15.74 7.86 9.20
C GLU A 120 14.63 8.88 8.93
N ASN A 121 13.63 8.53 8.12
CA ASN A 121 12.53 9.42 7.77
C ASN A 121 11.31 9.20 8.67
N PHE A 122 10.96 7.95 8.96
CA PHE A 122 9.71 7.61 9.61
C PHE A 122 9.89 6.70 10.81
N ARG A 123 8.98 6.85 11.76
CA ARG A 123 8.83 5.95 12.90
C ARG A 123 7.36 5.66 13.15
N VAL A 124 7.07 4.43 13.56
CA VAL A 124 5.75 4.09 14.11
C VAL A 124 5.76 4.36 15.61
N VAL A 125 4.83 5.19 16.08
CA VAL A 125 4.62 5.48 17.50
C VAL A 125 3.20 5.08 17.90
N LYS A 126 3.01 4.74 19.17
CA LYS A 126 1.69 4.47 19.74
C LYS A 126 1.34 5.53 20.77
N ASP A 127 0.07 5.86 20.88
CA ASP A 127 -0.45 6.69 21.96
C ASP A 127 -0.91 5.83 23.15
N GLU A 128 -1.52 6.48 24.15
CA GLU A 128 -2.07 5.84 25.35
C GLU A 128 -3.19 4.84 25.05
N ASP A 129 -3.90 5.03 23.93
CA ASP A 129 -4.99 4.18 23.47
C ASP A 129 -4.50 3.03 22.56
N GLU A 130 -3.18 2.78 22.50
CA GLU A 130 -2.51 1.80 21.64
C GLU A 130 -2.73 2.04 20.13
N VAL A 131 -3.12 3.25 19.74
CA VAL A 131 -3.34 3.62 18.34
C VAL A 131 -2.01 3.91 17.67
N GLU A 132 -1.74 3.28 16.53
CA GLU A 132 -0.50 3.47 15.78
C GLU A 132 -0.55 4.71 14.88
N PHE A 133 0.50 5.52 14.95
CA PHE A 133 0.75 6.68 14.11
C PHE A 133 2.07 6.52 13.38
N LEU A 134 2.11 7.01 12.14
CA LEU A 134 3.36 7.27 11.44
C LEU A 134 3.81 8.69 11.79
N GLU A 135 5.02 8.82 12.30
CA GLU A 135 5.63 10.08 12.71
C GLU A 135 6.87 10.37 11.87
N LEU A 136 7.07 11.64 11.52
CA LEU A 136 8.25 12.11 10.79
C LEU A 136 9.42 12.34 11.76
N VAL A 137 10.54 11.64 11.52
CA VAL A 137 11.77 11.75 12.33
C VAL A 137 12.69 12.83 11.78
N TYR A 138 13.17 12.66 10.54
CA TYR A 138 14.16 13.56 9.95
C TYR A 138 14.00 13.67 8.42
N LEU A 139 14.32 14.84 7.87
CA LEU A 139 14.14 15.16 6.44
C LEU A 139 15.47 15.34 5.68
N GLY A 140 16.55 14.76 6.18
CA GLY A 140 17.95 15.15 5.94
C GLY A 140 18.47 15.54 4.56
N SER A 141 17.77 15.20 3.49
CA SER A 141 18.17 15.50 2.11
C SER A 141 17.16 16.35 1.32
N PHE A 142 15.89 16.47 1.75
CA PHE A 142 14.83 17.19 1.00
C PHE A 142 14.61 18.65 1.44
N LEU A 143 15.11 19.05 2.62
CA LEU A 143 14.98 20.40 3.19
C LEU A 143 15.60 21.50 2.31
N CYS A 144 16.62 21.17 1.50
CA CYS A 144 17.26 22.11 0.59
C CYS A 144 16.32 22.56 -0.55
N TRP A 145 15.38 21.69 -0.95
CA TRP A 145 14.39 21.98 -2.00
C TRP A 145 13.20 22.79 -1.46
N PHE A 146 12.80 22.55 -0.20
CA PHE A 146 11.60 23.16 0.38
C PHE A 146 11.81 24.56 0.98
N ARG A 147 13.03 24.92 1.44
CA ARG A 147 13.30 26.29 1.92
C ARG A 147 13.08 27.36 0.85
N SER A 148 13.15 27.01 -0.44
CA SER A 148 12.79 27.94 -1.52
C SER A 148 11.30 28.23 -1.61
N LEU A 149 10.40 27.32 -1.22
CA LEU A 149 8.94 27.56 -1.26
C LEU A 149 8.39 28.24 0.00
N HIS A 150 8.94 27.93 1.18
CA HIS A 150 8.42 28.49 2.44
C HIS A 150 8.82 29.96 2.65
N ILE A 151 9.89 30.44 2.01
CA ILE A 151 10.26 31.87 2.01
C ILE A 151 9.24 32.69 1.21
N VAL A 152 8.66 32.15 0.14
CA VAL A 152 7.68 32.85 -0.70
C VAL A 152 6.33 32.97 0.02
N TYR A 153 5.85 31.88 0.64
CA TYR A 153 4.53 31.90 1.30
C TYR A 153 4.44 32.75 2.57
N VAL A 154 5.52 32.88 3.36
CA VAL A 154 5.51 33.70 4.58
C VAL A 154 5.68 35.19 4.28
N SER A 155 6.32 35.54 3.16
CA SER A 155 6.49 36.95 2.77
C SER A 155 5.26 37.57 2.10
N GLU A 156 4.38 36.78 1.47
CA GLU A 156 3.10 37.27 0.96
C GLU A 156 2.03 37.44 2.06
N ILE A 157 2.05 36.63 3.12
CA ILE A 157 1.04 36.70 4.20
C ILE A 157 1.36 37.82 5.21
N SER A 158 2.62 38.27 5.29
CA SER A 158 3.02 39.39 6.15
C SER A 158 2.94 40.77 5.45
N ALA A 159 2.51 40.79 4.18
CA ALA A 159 2.33 42.01 3.38
C ALA A 159 0.85 42.37 3.12
N ILE A 160 -0.10 41.70 3.79
CA ILE A 160 -1.55 41.99 3.77
C ILE A 160 -2.00 42.27 5.21
#